data_AF-A0A0C1FHH7-F1
#
_entry.id   AF-A0A0C1FHH7-F1
#
_cell.length_a   1.000
_cell.length_b   1.000
_cell.length_c   1.000
_cell.angle_alpha   90.00
_cell.angle_beta   90.00
_cell.angle_gamma   90.00
#
_symmetry.space_group_name_H-M   'P 1'
#
loop_
_entity.id
_entity.type
_entity.pdbx_description
1 polymer ?
#
loop_
_entity_poly.entity_id
_entity_poly.type
_entity_poly.pdbx_seq_one_letter_code
_entity_poly.pdbx_strand_id
1 'polypeptide(L)'
;MMFLKTENKLEPKKNFHSKIEKYYYELAGNHIPTDLINELVNKITSSQYETYNRFWKQYPKSRKRYSELKIEDLEHTFTHYEVTDFLKQKEPINYPKLSKILLRMNDEEFSNYEIRKYQYETK
;
A
#
# COMPACT_ATOMS: atom_id res chain seq x y z
N MET A 1 35.70 -10.81 -20.41
CA MET A 1 34.99 -9.72 -19.70
C MET A 1 33.49 -9.92 -19.95
N MET A 2 32.80 -10.67 -19.09
CA MET A 2 31.40 -11.06 -19.30
C MET A 2 30.47 -9.96 -18.80
N PHE A 3 29.53 -9.57 -19.65
CA PHE A 3 28.46 -8.60 -19.43
C PHE A 3 27.87 -8.70 -18.02
N LEU A 4 27.98 -7.64 -17.22
CA LEU A 4 27.16 -7.48 -16.02
C LEU A 4 25.71 -7.43 -16.48
N LYS A 5 25.00 -8.56 -16.37
CA LYS A 5 23.55 -8.55 -16.46
C LYS A 5 23.03 -7.63 -15.36
N THR A 6 22.25 -6.64 -15.72
CA THR A 6 21.45 -5.80 -14.82
C THR A 6 20.33 -6.63 -14.16
N GLU A 7 20.65 -7.80 -13.62
CA GLU A 7 19.69 -8.75 -13.09
C GLU A 7 19.07 -8.21 -11.79
N ASN A 8 17.81 -7.81 -11.89
CA ASN A 8 16.91 -7.48 -10.79
C ASN A 8 17.25 -6.18 -10.02
N LYS A 9 17.56 -5.08 -10.70
CA LYS A 9 17.63 -3.75 -10.04
C LYS A 9 16.24 -3.35 -9.53
N LEU A 10 16.18 -2.79 -8.32
CA LEU A 10 14.96 -2.18 -7.78
C LEU A 10 14.49 -1.03 -8.70
N GLU A 11 13.23 -1.06 -9.10
CA GLU A 11 12.60 -0.01 -9.89
C GLU A 11 12.64 1.34 -9.15
N PRO A 12 12.69 2.48 -9.86
CA PRO A 12 12.62 3.80 -9.23
C PRO A 12 11.34 4.01 -8.42
N LYS A 13 11.39 4.81 -7.35
CA LYS A 13 10.22 5.18 -6.52
C LYS A 13 9.08 5.78 -7.34
N LYS A 14 9.37 6.52 -8.42
CA LYS A 14 8.34 7.05 -9.33
C LYS A 14 7.49 5.95 -9.99
N ASN A 15 8.06 4.77 -10.28
CA ASN A 15 7.29 3.66 -10.87
C ASN A 15 6.34 3.05 -9.83
N PHE A 16 6.77 2.99 -8.56
CA PHE A 16 5.91 2.61 -7.44
C PHE A 16 4.76 3.61 -7.31
N HIS A 17 5.09 4.90 -7.30
CA HIS A 17 4.11 5.99 -7.22
C HIS A 17 3.03 5.85 -8.30
N SER A 18 3.41 5.78 -9.58
CA SER A 18 2.45 5.68 -10.68
C SER A 18 1.54 4.44 -10.60
N LYS A 19 2.06 3.29 -10.12
CA LYS A 19 1.26 2.07 -9.93
C LYS A 19 0.27 2.20 -8.77
N ILE A 20 0.72 2.73 -7.64
CA ILE A 20 -0.09 2.95 -6.43
C ILE A 20 -1.14 4.02 -6.68
N GLU A 21 -0.76 5.09 -7.37
CA GLU A 21 -1.64 6.16 -7.81
C GLU A 21 -2.78 5.58 -8.63
N LYS A 22 -2.46 4.92 -9.75
CA LYS A 22 -3.46 4.29 -10.61
C LYS A 22 -4.40 3.38 -9.82
N TYR A 23 -3.84 2.53 -8.96
CA TYR A 23 -4.61 1.60 -8.13
C TYR A 23 -5.63 2.31 -7.23
N TYR A 24 -5.21 3.29 -6.43
CA TYR A 24 -6.13 3.95 -5.50
C TYR A 24 -7.08 4.93 -6.18
N TYR A 25 -6.69 5.55 -7.30
CA TYR A 25 -7.61 6.38 -8.09
C TYR A 25 -8.72 5.54 -8.73
N GLU A 26 -8.41 4.35 -9.24
CA GLU A 26 -9.41 3.43 -9.78
C GLU A 26 -10.42 2.99 -8.70
N LEU A 27 -9.96 2.75 -7.48
CA LEU A 27 -10.83 2.37 -6.36
C LEU A 27 -11.65 3.55 -5.81
N ALA A 28 -11.03 4.72 -5.71
CA ALA A 28 -11.68 5.92 -5.17
C ALA A 28 -12.81 6.43 -6.08
N GLY A 29 -12.61 6.36 -7.40
CA GLY A 29 -13.48 7.01 -8.37
C GLY A 29 -13.71 8.47 -8.00
N ASN A 30 -14.97 8.90 -8.00
CA ASN A 30 -15.38 10.26 -7.61
C ASN A 30 -15.85 10.35 -6.14
N HIS A 31 -15.64 9.30 -5.33
CA HIS A 31 -16.16 9.24 -3.96
C HIS A 31 -15.23 9.84 -2.92
N ILE A 32 -13.95 10.03 -3.26
CA ILE A 32 -12.92 10.48 -2.33
C ILE A 32 -12.21 11.70 -2.93
N PRO A 33 -12.01 12.78 -2.16
CA PRO A 33 -11.31 13.96 -2.65
C PRO A 33 -9.92 13.63 -3.20
N THR A 34 -9.61 14.18 -4.37
CA THR A 34 -8.33 13.98 -5.08
C THR A 34 -7.13 14.28 -4.18
N ASP A 35 -7.18 15.34 -3.38
CA ASP A 35 -6.09 15.71 -2.47
C ASP A 35 -5.85 14.64 -1.39
N LEU A 36 -6.93 14.05 -0.86
CA LEU A 36 -6.83 12.98 0.12
C LEU A 36 -6.22 11.72 -0.48
N ILE A 37 -6.57 11.38 -1.74
CA ILE A 37 -5.95 10.27 -2.47
C ILE A 37 -4.48 10.54 -2.77
N ASN A 38 -4.12 11.76 -3.19
CA ASN A 38 -2.73 12.14 -3.44
C ASN A 38 -1.87 11.97 -2.18
N GLU A 39 -2.36 12.44 -1.03
CA GLU A 39 -1.67 12.27 0.25
C GLU A 39 -1.52 10.79 0.63
N LEU A 40 -2.58 9.99 0.48
CA LEU A 40 -2.53 8.55 0.73
C LEU A 40 -1.50 7.86 -0.18
N VAL A 41 -1.54 8.13 -1.48
CA VAL A 41 -0.63 7.57 -2.49
C VAL A 41 0.82 7.91 -2.13
N ASN A 42 1.11 9.14 -1.73
CA ASN A 42 2.46 9.56 -1.32
C ASN A 42 2.95 8.79 -0.08
N LYS A 43 2.06 8.58 0.89
CA LYS A 43 2.34 7.80 2.10
C LYS A 43 2.62 6.33 1.77
N ILE A 44 1.69 5.66 1.10
CA ILE A 44 1.83 4.23 0.74
C ILE A 44 3.03 4.02 -0.18
N THR A 45 3.29 4.92 -1.13
CA THR A 45 4.48 4.86 -1.99
C THR A 45 5.77 4.86 -1.17
N SER A 46 5.86 5.72 -0.16
CA SER A 46 7.06 5.82 0.67
C SER A 46 7.27 4.54 1.48
N SER A 47 6.22 4.07 2.16
CA SER A 47 6.23 2.83 2.96
C SER A 47 6.56 1.58 2.13
N GLN A 48 5.91 1.41 0.96
CA GLN A 48 6.15 0.29 0.05
C GLN A 48 7.56 0.34 -0.52
N TYR A 49 8.02 1.51 -0.99
CA TYR A 49 9.35 1.64 -1.56
C TYR A 49 10.45 1.33 -0.54
N GLU A 50 10.31 1.82 0.70
CA GLU A 50 11.24 1.54 1.79
C GLU A 50 11.26 0.06 2.15
N THR A 51 10.09 -0.58 2.23
CA THR A 51 9.96 -2.02 2.48
C THR A 51 10.61 -2.85 1.40
N TYR A 52 10.33 -2.54 0.14
CA TYR A 52 10.94 -3.20 -1.02
C TYR A 52 12.45 -3.02 -1.06
N ASN A 53 12.94 -1.80 -0.84
CA ASN A 53 14.37 -1.50 -0.79
C ASN A 53 15.08 -2.27 0.34
N ARG A 54 14.46 -2.34 1.52
CA ARG A 54 14.98 -3.10 2.66
C ARG A 54 15.06 -4.58 2.31
N PHE A 55 13.99 -5.19 1.80
CA PHE A 55 13.96 -6.61 1.46
C PHE A 55 14.87 -6.96 0.27
N TRP A 56 14.99 -6.08 -0.71
CA TRP A 56 15.91 -6.24 -1.82
C TRP A 56 17.38 -6.30 -1.36
N LYS A 57 17.74 -5.48 -0.35
CA LYS A 57 19.07 -5.50 0.28
C LYS A 57 19.27 -6.72 1.16
N GLN A 58 18.28 -7.05 1.99
CA GLN A 58 18.35 -8.11 2.99
C GLN A 58 18.33 -9.52 2.39
N TYR A 59 17.62 -9.71 1.26
CA TYR A 59 17.41 -11.03 0.67
C TYR A 59 17.94 -11.09 -0.78
N PRO A 60 19.26 -11.29 -0.99
CA PRO A 60 19.87 -11.34 -2.32
C PRO A 60 19.22 -12.37 -3.27
N LYS A 61 18.83 -13.54 -2.74
CA LYS A 61 18.15 -14.60 -3.50
C LYS A 61 16.75 -14.21 -3.98
N SER A 62 16.13 -13.21 -3.35
CA SER A 62 14.78 -12.73 -3.64
C SER A 62 14.76 -11.38 -4.36
N ARG A 63 15.91 -10.89 -4.85
CA ARG A 63 15.99 -9.58 -5.54
C ARG A 63 15.00 -9.44 -6.69
N LYS A 64 14.75 -10.51 -7.44
CA LYS A 64 13.72 -10.53 -8.51
C LYS A 64 12.31 -10.27 -7.99
N ARG A 65 11.97 -10.74 -6.78
CA ARG A 65 10.64 -10.52 -6.18
C ARG A 65 10.46 -9.08 -5.72
N TYR A 66 11.53 -8.49 -5.20
CA TYR A 66 11.55 -7.13 -4.66
C TYR A 66 12.11 -6.10 -5.63
N SER A 67 12.26 -6.43 -6.92
CA SER A 67 12.70 -5.46 -7.92
C SER A 67 11.56 -4.56 -8.40
N GLU A 68 10.32 -5.05 -8.36
CA GLU A 68 9.16 -4.38 -8.93
C GLU A 68 7.94 -4.54 -8.01
N LEU A 69 7.20 -3.45 -7.79
CA LEU A 69 5.96 -3.48 -7.00
C LEU A 69 4.94 -4.43 -7.64
N LYS A 70 4.41 -5.32 -6.80
CA LYS A 70 3.26 -6.17 -7.09
C LYS A 70 2.00 -5.55 -6.50
N ILE A 71 0.93 -5.46 -7.30
CA ILE A 71 -0.35 -4.88 -6.85
C ILE A 71 -0.95 -5.68 -5.69
N GLU A 72 -0.72 -7.00 -5.66
CA GLU A 72 -1.19 -7.87 -4.58
C GLU A 72 -0.60 -7.48 -3.21
N ASP A 73 0.55 -6.81 -3.16
CA ASP A 73 1.12 -6.32 -1.90
C ASP A 73 0.38 -5.09 -1.35
N LEU A 74 -0.37 -4.39 -2.20
CA LEU A 74 -1.27 -3.31 -1.75
C LEU A 74 -2.48 -3.87 -1.00
N GLU A 75 -2.80 -5.15 -1.22
CA GLU A 75 -3.86 -5.89 -0.53
C GLU A 75 -3.38 -6.59 0.74
N HIS A 76 -2.10 -6.44 1.08
CA HIS A 76 -1.55 -7.01 2.30
C HIS A 76 -2.11 -6.30 3.54
N THR A 77 -2.34 -7.05 4.62
CA THR A 77 -2.94 -6.55 5.87
C THR A 77 -2.21 -5.32 6.44
N PHE A 78 -0.87 -5.28 6.39
CA PHE A 78 -0.11 -4.10 6.82
C PHE A 78 -0.38 -2.86 5.96
N THR A 79 -0.56 -3.02 4.65
CA THR A 79 -0.92 -1.91 3.78
C THR A 79 -2.33 -1.44 4.10
N HIS A 80 -3.27 -2.36 4.32
CA HIS A 80 -4.62 -2.03 4.77
C HIS A 80 -4.60 -1.24 6.09
N TYR A 81 -3.80 -1.66 7.07
CA TYR A 81 -3.63 -0.95 8.34
C TYR A 81 -3.15 0.48 8.10
N GLU A 82 -2.14 0.65 7.25
CA GLU A 82 -1.61 1.97 6.91
C GLU A 82 -2.65 2.87 6.22
N VAL A 83 -3.48 2.32 5.33
CA VAL A 83 -4.59 3.04 4.69
C VAL A 83 -5.60 3.47 5.75
N THR A 84 -6.05 2.57 6.63
CA THR A 84 -7.09 2.95 7.59
C THR A 84 -6.58 3.86 8.68
N ASP A 85 -5.32 3.76 9.10
CA ASP A 85 -4.71 4.71 10.04
C ASP A 85 -4.61 6.11 9.44
N PHE A 86 -4.18 6.19 8.18
CA PHE A 86 -4.15 7.46 7.47
C PHE A 86 -5.54 8.10 7.41
N LEU A 87 -6.55 7.33 6.99
CA LEU A 87 -7.93 7.82 6.87
C LEU A 87 -8.51 8.19 8.24
N LYS A 88 -8.22 7.41 9.29
CA LYS A 88 -8.69 7.69 10.66
C LYS A 88 -8.07 8.96 11.22
N GLN A 89 -6.84 9.29 10.84
CA GLN A 89 -6.20 10.56 11.22
C GLN A 89 -6.75 11.76 10.45
N LYS A 90 -7.01 11.60 9.15
CA LYS A 90 -7.42 12.70 8.25
C LYS A 90 -8.92 12.98 8.28
N GLU A 91 -9.72 11.93 8.34
CA GLU A 91 -11.19 11.95 8.27
C GLU A 91 -11.80 11.03 9.35
N PRO A 92 -11.65 11.33 10.65
CA PRO A 92 -12.02 10.41 11.74
C PRO A 92 -13.50 10.00 11.75
N ILE A 93 -14.38 10.81 11.18
CA ILE A 93 -15.82 10.51 11.09
C ILE A 93 -16.11 9.61 9.87
N ASN A 94 -15.46 9.89 8.74
CA ASN A 94 -15.76 9.23 7.47
C ASN A 94 -14.84 8.03 7.17
N TYR A 95 -13.78 7.80 7.96
CA TYR A 95 -12.81 6.75 7.69
C TYR A 95 -13.42 5.37 7.46
N PRO A 96 -14.51 4.92 8.14
CA PRO A 96 -15.05 3.59 7.88
C PRO A 96 -15.60 3.48 6.47
N LYS A 97 -16.32 4.52 6.02
CA LYS A 97 -16.87 4.59 4.66
C LYS A 97 -15.76 4.63 3.62
N LEU A 98 -14.76 5.50 3.81
CA LEU A 98 -13.64 5.65 2.88
C LEU A 98 -12.77 4.38 2.82
N SER A 99 -12.54 3.75 3.96
CA SER A 99 -11.77 2.51 4.06
C SER A 99 -12.48 1.36 3.33
N LYS A 100 -13.79 1.20 3.51
CA LYS A 100 -14.56 0.19 2.78
C LYS A 100 -14.44 0.34 1.27
N ILE A 101 -14.44 1.57 0.75
CA ILE A 101 -14.23 1.83 -0.68
C ILE A 101 -12.82 1.40 -1.10
N LEU A 102 -11.79 1.92 -0.41
CA LEU A 102 -10.39 1.70 -0.80
C LEU A 102 -9.86 0.30 -0.52
N LEU A 103 -10.50 -0.45 0.39
CA LEU A 103 -10.17 -1.84 0.72
C LEU A 103 -11.16 -2.83 0.10
N ARG A 104 -12.15 -2.34 -0.65
CA ARG A 104 -13.20 -3.13 -1.29
C ARG A 104 -13.95 -4.05 -0.32
N MET A 105 -14.20 -3.56 0.88
CA MET A 105 -14.84 -4.31 1.95
C MET A 105 -16.31 -3.91 2.09
N ASN A 106 -17.17 -4.89 2.36
CA ASN A 106 -18.51 -4.66 2.87
C ASN A 106 -18.49 -4.40 4.40
N ASP A 107 -19.66 -4.18 5.01
CA ASP A 107 -19.78 -3.87 6.44
C ASP A 107 -19.30 -5.00 7.36
N GLU A 108 -19.58 -6.26 7.01
CA GLU A 108 -19.16 -7.43 7.78
C GLU A 108 -17.63 -7.63 7.68
N GLU A 109 -17.09 -7.54 6.47
CA GLU A 109 -15.65 -7.64 6.21
C GLU A 109 -14.88 -6.55 6.95
N PHE A 110 -15.38 -5.32 6.95
CA PHE A 110 -14.77 -4.20 7.65
C PHE A 110 -14.83 -4.36 9.16
N SER A 111 -15.98 -4.80 9.70
CA SER A 111 -16.12 -5.07 11.14
C SER A 111 -15.13 -6.16 11.61
N ASN A 112 -15.01 -7.25 10.84
CA ASN A 112 -14.06 -8.32 11.10
C ASN A 112 -12.60 -7.86 10.96
N TYR A 113 -12.32 -6.96 10.00
CA TYR A 113 -11.02 -6.31 9.86
C TYR A 113 -10.66 -5.48 11.10
N GLU A 114 -11.58 -4.66 11.62
CA GLU A 114 -11.32 -3.83 12.80
C GLU A 114 -11.03 -4.66 14.04
N ILE A 115 -11.76 -5.76 14.26
CA ILE A 115 -11.49 -6.70 15.36
C ILE A 115 -10.08 -7.29 15.23
N ARG A 116 -9.69 -7.75 14.04
CA ARG A 116 -8.35 -8.32 13.80
C ARG A 116 -7.25 -7.29 14.01
N LYS A 117 -7.46 -6.05 13.55
CA LYS A 117 -6.52 -4.96 13.74
C LYS A 117 -6.32 -4.64 15.22
N TYR A 118 -7.42 -4.49 15.97
CA TYR A 118 -7.37 -4.27 17.41
C TYR A 118 -6.60 -5.38 18.13
N GLN A 119 -6.89 -6.65 17.82
CA GLN A 119 -6.15 -7.80 18.37
C GLN A 119 -4.66 -7.80 18.03
N TYR A 120 -4.26 -7.26 16.89
CA TYR A 120 -2.85 -7.13 16.53
C TYR A 120 -2.14 -6.02 17.31
N GLU A 121 -2.81 -4.89 17.52
CA GLU A 121 -2.25 -3.71 18.20
C GLU A 121 -2.18 -3.86 19.73
N THR A 122 -3.06 -4.66 20.32
CA THR A 122 -3.10 -4.87 21.79
C THR A 122 -2.43 -6.17 22.25
N LYS A 123 -1.75 -6.89 21.36
CA LYS A 123 -0.93 -8.05 21.70
C LYS A 123 0.49 -7.63 22.04
#